data_AF-A0A6F9AG37-F1
#
_entry.id   AF-A0A6F9AG37-F1
#
_cell.length_a   1.000
_cell.length_b   1.000
_cell.length_c   1.000
_cell.angle_alpha   90.00
_cell.angle_beta   90.00
_cell.angle_gamma   90.00
#
_symmetry.space_group_name_H-M   'P 1'
#
loop_
_entity.id
_entity.type
_entity.pdbx_description
1 polymer ?
#
loop_
_entity_poly.entity_id
_entity_poly.type
_entity_poly.pdbx_seq_one_letter_code
_entity_poly.pdbx_strand_id
1 'polypeptide(L)'
;MVFEESQVAGTPIFIVKAFLPVNESFGFTADLRSNTGGQAFPQCVFDHWQILPGDPFDETSRPWQVVADTRKRKGLKEGIPALDNYLDKL
;
A
#
# COMPACT_ATOMS: atom_id res chain seq x y z
N MET A 1 -6.78 -0.37 -9.68
CA MET A 1 -7.40 -0.43 -11.02
C MET A 1 -6.97 -1.73 -11.67
N VAL A 2 -7.88 -2.45 -12.31
CA VAL A 2 -7.54 -3.62 -13.14
C VAL A 2 -6.88 -3.10 -14.42
N PHE A 3 -5.75 -3.68 -14.79
CA PHE A 3 -5.00 -3.28 -15.99
C PHE A 3 -4.90 -4.39 -17.03
N GLU A 4 -5.24 -5.63 -16.67
CA GLU A 4 -5.30 -6.76 -17.61
C GLU A 4 -6.47 -7.67 -17.23
N GLU A 5 -7.23 -8.10 -18.23
CA GLU A 5 -8.28 -9.10 -18.11
C GLU A 5 -8.20 -10.00 -19.33
N SER A 6 -8.05 -11.31 -19.11
CA SER A 6 -7.99 -12.29 -20.19
C SER A 6 -8.72 -13.58 -19.81
N GLN A 7 -9.35 -14.22 -20.80
CA GLN A 7 -10.02 -15.50 -20.61
C GLN A 7 -9.07 -16.64 -20.97
N VAL A 8 -9.01 -17.67 -20.13
CA VAL A 8 -8.26 -18.89 -20.42
C VAL A 8 -9.06 -19.74 -21.42
N ALA A 9 -8.56 -19.81 -22.65
CA ALA A 9 -9.22 -20.50 -23.75
C ALA A 9 -9.62 -21.95 -23.38
N GLY A 10 -10.86 -22.31 -23.70
CA GLY A 10 -11.41 -23.64 -23.39
C GLY A 10 -11.88 -23.83 -21.94
N THR A 11 -11.84 -22.79 -21.09
CA THR A 11 -12.32 -22.85 -19.70
C THR A 11 -13.17 -21.61 -19.36
N PRO A 12 -14.00 -21.66 -18.29
CA PRO A 12 -14.71 -20.49 -17.77
C PRO A 12 -13.81 -19.56 -16.92
N ILE A 13 -12.50 -19.80 -16.87
CA ILE A 13 -11.57 -19.08 -15.99
C ILE A 13 -11.15 -17.75 -16.63
N PHE A 14 -11.18 -16.69 -15.82
CA PHE A 14 -10.63 -15.37 -16.15
C PHE A 14 -9.37 -15.10 -15.32
N ILE A 15 -8.37 -14.50 -15.94
CA ILE A 15 -7.17 -13.96 -15.30
C ILE A 15 -7.32 -12.45 -15.27
N VAL A 16 -7.38 -11.90 -14.06
CA VAL A 16 -7.49 -10.46 -13.80
C VAL A 16 -6.23 -10.00 -13.08
N LYS A 17 -5.56 -8.97 -13.60
CA LYS A 17 -4.39 -8.35 -12.94
C LYS A 17 -4.69 -6.93 -12.51
N ALA A 18 -4.30 -6.62 -11.29
CA ALA A 18 -4.45 -5.30 -10.69
C ALA A 18 -3.26 -5.04 -9.75
N PHE A 19 -2.96 -3.76 -9.53
CA PHE A 19 -2.03 -3.37 -8.47
C PHE A 19 -2.74 -3.37 -7.12
N LEU A 20 -2.10 -3.97 -6.12
CA LEU A 20 -2.56 -4.05 -4.74
C LEU A 20 -1.53 -3.37 -3.82
N PRO A 21 -1.89 -2.28 -3.13
CA PRO A 21 -1.00 -1.68 -2.12
C PRO A 21 -0.63 -2.68 -1.04
N VAL A 22 0.66 -2.78 -0.69
CA VAL A 22 1.16 -3.78 0.27
C VAL A 22 0.52 -3.62 1.65
N ASN A 23 0.30 -2.38 2.10
CA ASN A 23 -0.37 -2.07 3.35
C ASN A 23 -1.85 -2.49 3.38
N GLU A 24 -2.48 -2.72 2.22
CA GLU A 24 -3.86 -3.18 2.08
C GLU A 24 -3.95 -4.68 1.74
N SER A 25 -2.82 -5.38 1.61
CA SER A 25 -2.78 -6.80 1.25
C SER A 25 -3.01 -7.77 2.42
N PHE A 26 -2.86 -7.30 3.66
CA PHE A 26 -3.06 -8.14 4.84
C PHE A 26 -4.54 -8.48 5.00
N GLY A 27 -4.88 -9.78 4.98
CA GLY A 27 -6.27 -10.25 5.01
C GLY A 27 -6.94 -10.36 3.63
N PHE A 28 -6.32 -9.79 2.59
CA PHE A 28 -6.91 -9.72 1.23
C PHE A 28 -7.40 -11.07 0.70
N THR A 29 -6.65 -12.16 0.89
CA THR A 29 -7.06 -13.49 0.42
C THR A 29 -8.37 -13.96 1.04
N ALA A 30 -8.58 -13.72 2.34
CA ALA A 30 -9.82 -14.10 3.01
C ALA A 30 -10.99 -13.26 2.52
N ASP A 31 -10.78 -11.95 2.37
CA ASP A 31 -11.79 -11.01 1.88
C ASP A 31 -12.17 -11.30 0.43
N LEU A 32 -11.20 -11.54 -0.45
CA LEU A 32 -11.47 -11.90 -1.84
C LEU A 32 -12.27 -13.20 -1.93
N ARG A 33 -11.91 -14.21 -1.13
CA ARG A 33 -12.61 -15.49 -1.10
C ARG A 33 -14.06 -15.33 -0.66
N SER A 34 -14.32 -14.57 0.41
CA SER A 34 -15.68 -14.36 0.91
C SER A 34 -16.55 -13.57 -0.08
N ASN A 35 -15.98 -12.55 -0.73
CA ASN A 35 -16.68 -11.71 -1.70
C ASN A 35 -16.89 -12.36 -3.08
N THR A 36 -16.24 -13.49 -3.36
CA THR A 36 -16.36 -14.22 -4.64
C THR A 36 -16.99 -15.61 -4.50
N GLY A 37 -17.59 -15.91 -3.34
CA GLY A 37 -18.16 -17.23 -3.08
C GLY A 37 -17.12 -18.37 -3.13
N GLY A 38 -15.85 -18.04 -2.89
CA GLY A 38 -14.73 -18.98 -2.95
C GLY A 38 -14.21 -19.31 -4.35
N GLN A 39 -14.63 -18.57 -5.38
CA GLN A 39 -14.27 -18.85 -6.77
C GLN A 39 -12.98 -18.15 -7.23
N ALA A 40 -12.53 -17.10 -6.53
CA ALA A 40 -11.29 -16.41 -6.86
C ALA A 40 -10.09 -16.95 -6.07
N PHE A 41 -8.96 -17.08 -6.76
CA PHE A 41 -7.70 -17.54 -6.22
C PHE A 41 -6.62 -16.48 -6.48
N PRO A 42 -6.23 -15.68 -5.47
CA PRO A 42 -5.24 -14.64 -5.67
C PRO A 42 -3.83 -15.23 -5.75
N GLN A 43 -3.03 -14.69 -6.67
CA GLN A 43 -1.57 -14.84 -6.69
C GLN A 43 -0.96 -13.45 -6.67
N CYS A 44 -0.18 -13.15 -5.63
CA CYS A 44 0.46 -11.85 -5.46
C CYS A 44 1.97 -11.98 -5.61
N VAL A 45 2.57 -11.10 -6.42
CA VAL A 45 4.02 -10.92 -6.55
C VAL A 45 4.34 -9.45 -6.36
N PHE A 46 5.55 -9.14 -5.89
CA PHE A 46 6.01 -7.76 -5.86
C PHE A 46 6.18 -7.24 -7.30
N ASP A 47 5.67 -6.05 -7.57
CA ASP A 47 5.71 -5.44 -8.90
C ASP A 47 6.64 -4.21 -8.93
N HIS A 48 6.31 -3.14 -8.19
CA HIS A 48 7.09 -1.90 -8.15
C HIS A 48 6.90 -1.09 -6.87
N TRP A 49 7.66 0.00 -6.75
CA TRP A 49 7.46 1.04 -5.76
C TRP A 49 6.59 2.15 -6.34
N GLN A 50 5.43 2.38 -5.73
CA GLN A 50 4.55 3.49 -6.07
C GLN A 50 4.61 4.57 -4.98
N ILE A 51 4.67 5.84 -5.38
CA ILE A 51 4.58 6.96 -4.44
C ILE A 51 3.19 7.01 -3.82
N LEU A 52 3.14 7.03 -2.49
CA LEU A 52 1.89 7.23 -1.75
C LEU A 52 1.49 8.72 -1.87
N PRO A 53 0.32 9.04 -2.45
CA PRO A 53 -0.10 10.42 -2.59
C PRO A 53 -0.41 11.06 -1.22
N GLY A 54 -0.05 12.33 -1.07
CA GLY A 54 -0.25 13.13 0.14
C GLY A 54 1.04 13.84 0.58
N ASP A 55 0.89 14.86 1.41
CA ASP A 55 2.02 15.59 1.99
C ASP A 55 2.44 14.94 3.32
N PRO A 56 3.68 14.43 3.47
CA PRO A 56 4.13 13.86 4.74
C PRO A 56 4.17 14.85 5.91
N PHE A 57 4.10 16.17 5.66
CA PHE A 57 4.01 17.19 6.70
C PHE A 57 2.58 17.50 7.15
N ASP A 58 1.56 17.07 6.41
CA ASP A 58 0.15 17.22 6.79
C ASP A 58 -0.29 16.04 7.67
N GLU A 59 -0.57 16.32 8.95
CA GLU A 59 -1.02 15.35 9.97
C GLU A 59 -2.26 14.57 9.58
N THR A 60 -3.10 15.11 8.70
CA THR A 60 -4.32 14.44 8.22
C THR A 60 -4.05 13.46 7.08
N SER A 61 -2.86 13.49 6.49
CA SER A 61 -2.49 12.65 5.35
C SER A 61 -2.08 11.23 5.74
N ARG A 62 -2.26 10.28 4.81
CA ARG A 62 -1.77 8.90 5.00
C ARG A 62 -0.23 8.83 5.12
N PRO A 63 0.57 9.52 4.28
CA PRO A 63 2.03 9.53 4.44
C PRO A 63 2.49 9.95 5.84
N TRP A 64 1.88 10.98 6.43
CA TRP A 64 2.22 11.42 7.78
C TRP A 64 2.00 10.30 8.80
N GLN A 65 0.84 9.64 8.76
CA GLN A 65 0.47 8.59 9.73
C GLN A 65 1.48 7.45 9.71
N VAL A 66 1.85 6.99 8.52
CA VAL A 66 2.84 5.92 8.33
C VAL A 66 4.22 6.32 8.89
N VAL A 67 4.65 7.57 8.63
CA VAL A 67 5.92 8.09 9.13
C VAL A 67 5.91 8.18 10.65
N ALA A 68 4.86 8.77 11.24
CA ALA A 68 4.76 8.97 12.68
C ALA A 68 4.71 7.65 13.46
N ASP A 69 3.87 6.71 13.04
CA ASP A 69 3.77 5.38 13.66
C ASP A 69 5.11 4.65 13.60
N THR A 70 5.80 4.75 12.46
CA THR A 70 7.13 4.16 12.29
C THR A 70 8.15 4.80 13.23
N ARG A 71 8.19 6.13 13.35
CA ARG A 71 9.10 6.85 14.24
C ARG A 71 8.86 6.51 15.70
N LYS A 72 7.60 6.51 16.12
CA LYS A 72 7.17 6.12 17.48
C LYS A 72 7.63 4.70 17.82
N ARG A 73 7.38 3.74 16.92
CA ARG A 73 7.83 2.34 17.07
C ARG A 73 9.36 2.22 17.17
N LYS A 74 10.11 3.13 16.55
CA LYS A 74 11.58 3.17 16.59
C LYS A 74 12.14 3.99 17.75
N GLY A 75 11.29 4.56 18.62
CA GLY A 75 11.73 5.39 19.74
C GLY A 75 12.34 6.73 19.31
N LEU A 76 12.03 7.20 18.10
CA LEU A 76 12.49 8.49 17.59
C LEU A 76 11.54 9.61 18.02
N LYS A 77 12.05 10.84 18.10
CA LYS A 77 11.23 12.03 18.38
C LYS A 77 10.06 12.11 17.39
N GLU A 78 8.85 12.29 17.91
CA GLU A 78 7.62 12.43 17.10
C GLU A 78 7.71 13.63 16.15
N GLY A 79 6.98 13.55 15.05
CA GLY A 79 7.00 14.55 13.98
C GLY A 79 8.23 14.47 13.07
N ILE A 80 8.16 15.19 11.95
CA ILE A 80 9.29 15.33 11.03
C ILE A 80 10.27 16.35 11.62
N PRO A 81 11.58 16.04 11.70
CA PRO A 81 12.57 17.00 12.15
C PRO A 81 12.51 18.30 11.35
N ALA A 82 12.31 19.42 12.06
CA ALA A 82 12.34 20.75 11.47
C ALA A 82 13.71 21.04 10.84
N LEU A 83 13.70 21.84 9.77
CA LEU A 83 14.91 22.22 9.01
C LEU A 83 15.96 22.92 9.89
N ASP A 84 15.52 23.69 10.90
CA ASP A 84 16.39 24.38 11.86
C ASP A 84 17.28 23.44 12.68
N ASN A 85 16.93 22.16 12.79
CA ASN A 85 17.82 21.17 13.42
C ASN A 85 19.10 20.90 12.61
N TYR A 86 19.12 21.32 11.33
CA TYR A 86 20.19 21.01 10.38
C TYR A 86 20.83 22.27 9.78
N LEU A 87 20.20 23.44 9.94
CA LEU A 87 20.75 24.71 9.47
C LEU A 87 21.49 25.42 10.60
N ASP A 88 22.82 25.45 10.50
CA ASP A 88 23.64 26.31 11.33
C ASP A 88 23.72 27.70 10.67
N LYS A 89 23.30 28.74 11.38
CA LYS A 89 23.40 30.12 10.89
C LYS A 89 24.75 30.68 11.35
N LEU A 90 25.65 30.86 10.40
CA LEU A 90 26.90 31.64 10.58
C LEU A 90 26.60 33.07 11.04
#